data_AF-A0A6J1H7S9-F1
#
_entry.id   AF-A0A6J1H7S9-F1
#
_cell.length_a   1.000
_cell.length_b   1.000
_cell.length_c   1.000
_cell.angle_alpha   90.00
_cell.angle_beta   90.00
_cell.angle_gamma   90.00
#
_symmetry.space_group_name_H-M   'P 1'
#
loop_
_entity.id
_entity.type
_entity.pdbx_description
1 polymer ?
#
loop_
_entity_poly.entity_id
_entity_poly.type
_entity_poly.pdbx_seq_one_letter_code
_entity_poly.pdbx_strand_id
1 'polypeptide(L)'
;MVQLPKSVVLKSKYNHNYLRFVNEACSPVRTFMQYSGKEILSPFTPFEFEQAKCDPSLYHIKCCYNNKYWVSLARDHHFIVAGADRKDEDKSKWTCTLFRPVYDNCHQSFRFCHVHLGLNVVLWRVGPPYGECLRAQWSVPDKDLCDLSVVIDWGSLWSLPKFIAFRGDNGSYLTARSIDNYSYLQFSSNNIDDPTIQMETFITNDGKIRVKSAHFQKF
;
A
#
# COMPACT_ATOMS: atom_id res chain seq x y z
N MET A 1 10.34 18.52 4.21
CA MET A 1 10.79 17.32 3.47
C MET A 1 9.76 16.23 3.74
N VAL A 2 9.17 15.61 2.71
CA VAL A 2 8.18 14.53 2.94
C VAL A 2 8.93 13.22 3.08
N GLN A 3 8.94 12.67 4.29
CA GLN A 3 9.51 11.35 4.56
C GLN A 3 8.44 10.31 4.27
N LEU A 4 8.68 9.48 3.25
CA LEU A 4 7.79 8.37 2.92
C LEU A 4 8.21 7.11 3.69
N PRO A 5 7.26 6.21 4.03
CA PRO A 5 7.59 4.91 4.60
C PRO A 5 8.48 4.11 3.63
N LYS A 6 9.36 3.27 4.19
CA LYS A 6 10.27 2.45 3.38
C LYS A 6 9.52 1.36 2.61
N SER A 7 8.59 0.67 3.26
CA SER A 7 7.78 -0.39 2.66
C SER A 7 6.35 0.08 2.54
N VAL A 8 5.80 0.01 1.33
CA VAL A 8 4.53 0.65 1.01
C VAL A 8 3.65 -0.23 0.12
N VAL A 9 2.34 0.03 0.20
CA VAL A 9 1.37 -0.37 -0.81
C VAL A 9 0.73 0.88 -1.41
N LEU A 10 0.48 0.87 -2.71
CA LEU A 10 -0.14 1.98 -3.43
C LEU A 10 -1.58 1.63 -3.79
N LYS A 11 -2.53 2.49 -3.43
CA LYS A 11 -3.95 2.35 -3.79
C LYS A 11 -4.39 3.50 -4.69
N SER A 12 -4.97 3.20 -5.84
CA SER A 12 -5.46 4.22 -6.77
C SER A 12 -6.63 5.01 -6.17
N LYS A 13 -6.62 6.33 -6.36
CA LYS A 13 -7.79 7.17 -6.07
C LYS A 13 -8.92 6.98 -7.08
N TYR A 14 -8.60 6.55 -8.30
CA TYR A 14 -9.56 6.41 -9.39
C TYR A 14 -10.43 5.14 -9.26
N ASN A 15 -9.82 3.94 -9.26
CA ASN A 15 -10.56 2.67 -9.26
C ASN A 15 -10.54 1.93 -7.90
N HIS A 16 -9.91 2.52 -6.89
CA HIS A 16 -9.77 1.97 -5.53
C HIS A 16 -9.07 0.60 -5.42
N ASN A 17 -8.45 0.12 -6.50
CA ASN A 17 -7.64 -1.08 -6.46
C ASN A 17 -6.21 -0.76 -6.00
N TYR A 18 -5.53 -1.78 -5.51
CA TYR A 18 -4.12 -1.73 -5.18
C TYR A 18 -3.27 -1.96 -6.43
N LEU A 19 -2.16 -1.24 -6.51
CA LEU A 19 -1.14 -1.51 -7.52
C LEU A 19 -0.50 -2.86 -7.22
N ARG A 20 -0.41 -3.73 -8.22
CA ARG A 20 0.26 -5.01 -8.10
C ARG A 20 1.19 -5.28 -9.29
N PHE A 21 2.20 -6.11 -9.06
CA PHE A 21 2.98 -6.72 -10.11
C PHE A 21 2.17 -7.81 -10.83
N VAL A 22 2.19 -7.78 -12.16
CA VAL A 22 1.54 -8.79 -13.03
C VAL A 22 2.56 -9.86 -13.37
N ASN A 23 2.34 -11.10 -12.91
CA ASN A 23 3.24 -12.24 -13.11
C ASN A 23 2.61 -13.39 -13.92
N GLU A 24 1.32 -13.30 -14.22
CA GLU A 24 0.56 -14.34 -14.90
C GLU A 24 1.21 -14.67 -16.26
N ALA A 25 1.55 -15.95 -16.46
CA ALA A 25 2.35 -16.38 -17.61
C ALA A 25 1.71 -16.05 -18.96
N CYS A 26 0.38 -16.14 -19.05
CA CYS A 26 -0.38 -15.84 -20.27
C CYS A 26 -0.74 -14.35 -20.42
N SER A 27 -0.35 -13.49 -19.47
CA SER A 27 -0.68 -12.07 -19.54
C SER A 27 0.25 -11.35 -20.53
N PRO A 28 -0.29 -10.65 -21.55
CA PRO A 28 0.51 -9.83 -22.46
C PRO A 28 1.19 -8.63 -21.76
N VAL A 29 0.77 -8.28 -20.54
CA VAL A 29 1.38 -7.26 -19.68
C VAL A 29 2.13 -7.87 -18.51
N ARG A 30 2.62 -9.11 -18.65
CA ARG A 30 3.55 -9.70 -17.68
C ARG A 30 4.72 -8.74 -17.45
N THR A 31 5.14 -8.58 -16.20
CA THR A 31 6.14 -7.62 -15.69
C THR A 31 5.67 -6.16 -15.51
N PHE A 32 4.46 -5.82 -15.94
CA PHE A 32 3.89 -4.50 -15.71
C PHE A 32 3.37 -4.39 -14.27
N MET A 33 3.17 -3.16 -13.82
CA MET A 33 2.38 -2.87 -12.63
C MET A 33 0.99 -2.39 -13.06
N GLN A 34 -0.04 -2.93 -12.42
CA GLN A 34 -1.43 -2.67 -12.76
C GLN A 34 -2.26 -2.44 -11.49
N TYR A 35 -3.16 -1.45 -11.52
CA TYR A 35 -4.12 -1.22 -10.44
C TYR A 35 -5.29 -2.21 -10.50
N SER A 36 -5.00 -3.49 -10.35
CA SER A 36 -5.98 -4.58 -10.37
C SER A 36 -5.99 -5.42 -9.09
N GLY A 37 -5.13 -5.12 -8.11
CA GLY A 37 -5.10 -5.82 -6.83
C GLY A 37 -6.32 -5.50 -5.96
N LYS A 38 -7.05 -6.54 -5.53
CA LYS A 38 -8.23 -6.39 -4.66
C LYS A 38 -7.90 -6.44 -3.17
N GLU A 39 -6.86 -7.17 -2.82
CA GLU A 39 -6.42 -7.35 -1.45
C GLU A 39 -5.16 -6.56 -1.20
N ILE A 40 -5.11 -5.87 -0.06
CA ILE A 40 -3.90 -5.19 0.37
C ILE A 40 -2.81 -6.22 0.68
N LEU A 41 -3.18 -7.34 1.33
CA LEU A 41 -2.29 -8.38 1.82
C LEU A 41 -1.87 -9.40 0.74
N SER A 42 -1.46 -8.93 -0.44
CA SER A 42 -0.96 -9.78 -1.54
C SER A 42 0.57 -9.78 -1.58
N PRO A 43 1.25 -10.87 -2.01
CA PRO A 43 2.70 -10.82 -2.24
C PRO A 43 3.11 -9.92 -3.41
N PHE A 44 2.18 -9.49 -4.25
CA PHE A 44 2.46 -8.70 -5.47
C PHE A 44 2.24 -7.20 -5.31
N THR A 45 1.66 -6.74 -4.19
CA THR A 45 1.31 -5.34 -3.91
C THR A 45 2.37 -4.52 -3.16
N PRO A 46 3.33 -5.11 -2.41
CA PRO A 46 4.34 -4.32 -1.70
C PRO A 46 5.43 -3.78 -2.63
N PHE A 47 5.83 -2.54 -2.36
CA PHE A 47 6.96 -1.86 -2.99
C PHE A 47 7.86 -1.26 -1.91
N GLU A 48 9.13 -1.08 -2.24
CA GLU A 48 10.10 -0.38 -1.40
C GLU A 48 10.46 0.98 -2.02
N PHE A 49 10.38 2.01 -1.19
CA PHE A 49 10.89 3.33 -1.51
C PHE A 49 12.32 3.46 -0.98
N GLU A 50 13.25 3.70 -1.90
CA GLU A 50 14.65 3.97 -1.59
C GLU A 50 14.98 5.39 -2.01
N GLN A 51 15.39 6.22 -1.07
CA GLN A 51 15.79 7.60 -1.35
C GLN A 51 17.01 7.64 -2.28
N ALA A 52 17.01 8.54 -3.25
CA ALA A 52 18.09 8.71 -4.19
C ALA A 52 19.33 9.32 -3.52
N LYS A 53 20.52 8.99 -4.03
CA LYS A 53 21.78 9.56 -3.55
C LYS A 53 21.98 10.98 -4.07
N CYS A 54 21.60 11.25 -5.32
CA CYS A 54 21.77 12.56 -5.93
C CYS A 54 20.90 13.66 -5.32
N ASP A 55 19.73 13.31 -4.78
CA ASP A 55 18.72 14.27 -4.32
C ASP A 55 17.77 13.61 -3.31
N PRO A 56 17.75 14.05 -2.04
CA PRO A 56 16.85 13.54 -1.00
C PRO A 56 15.35 13.65 -1.31
N SER A 57 14.94 14.48 -2.28
CA SER A 57 13.55 14.61 -2.69
C SER A 57 13.09 13.56 -3.71
N LEU A 58 14.04 12.78 -4.27
CA LEU A 58 13.77 11.78 -5.29
C LEU A 58 13.89 10.37 -4.70
N TYR A 59 13.12 9.45 -5.27
CA TYR A 59 13.06 8.07 -4.82
C TYR A 59 13.16 7.11 -5.99
N HIS A 60 13.81 5.98 -5.73
CA HIS A 60 13.66 4.77 -6.50
C HIS A 60 12.52 3.96 -5.90
N ILE A 61 11.73 3.33 -6.76
CA ILE A 61 10.62 2.47 -6.36
C ILE A 61 10.95 1.07 -6.81
N LYS A 62 11.06 0.13 -5.87
CA LYS A 62 11.43 -1.27 -6.12
C LYS A 62 10.24 -2.17 -5.86
N CYS A 63 9.95 -3.09 -6.78
CA CYS A 63 8.94 -4.12 -6.55
C CYS A 63 9.50 -5.19 -5.62
N CYS A 64 8.81 -5.50 -4.52
CA CYS A 64 9.25 -6.50 -3.56
C CYS A 64 9.21 -7.93 -4.13
N TYR A 65 8.32 -8.20 -5.09
CA TYR A 65 8.14 -9.53 -5.65
C TYR A 65 9.34 -9.99 -6.50
N ASN A 66 9.74 -9.17 -7.48
CA ASN A 66 10.81 -9.52 -8.42
C ASN A 66 12.15 -8.81 -8.13
N ASN A 67 12.21 -7.98 -7.08
CA ASN A 67 13.37 -7.20 -6.66
C ASN A 67 13.95 -6.28 -7.76
N LYS A 68 13.09 -5.78 -8.65
CA LYS A 68 13.47 -4.84 -9.73
C LYS A 68 12.89 -3.45 -9.50
N TYR A 69 13.60 -2.46 -10.01
CA TYR A 69 13.20 -1.05 -9.93
C TYR A 69 12.24 -0.67 -11.06
N TRP A 70 11.38 0.29 -10.75
CA TRP A 70 10.52 0.94 -11.72
C TRP A 70 11.38 1.70 -12.74
N VAL A 71 11.06 1.49 -14.01
CA VAL A 71 11.74 2.10 -15.14
C VAL A 71 10.78 2.24 -16.31
N SER A 72 11.07 3.18 -17.19
CA SER A 72 10.45 3.29 -18.51
C SER A 72 10.68 2.02 -19.35
N LEU A 73 9.65 1.55 -20.05
CA LEU A 73 9.75 0.38 -20.92
C LEU A 73 10.45 0.74 -22.24
N ALA A 74 11.44 -0.07 -22.65
CA ALA A 74 12.26 0.23 -23.84
C ALA A 74 11.47 0.35 -25.17
N ARG A 75 10.39 -0.43 -25.33
CA ARG A 75 9.58 -0.44 -26.56
C ARG A 75 8.53 0.66 -26.62
N ASP A 76 8.15 1.19 -25.46
CA ASP A 76 7.24 2.34 -25.31
C ASP A 76 7.62 3.05 -24.02
N HIS A 77 8.36 4.14 -24.17
CA HIS A 77 8.96 4.84 -23.04
C HIS A 77 7.96 5.42 -22.04
N HIS A 78 6.67 5.47 -22.38
CA HIS A 78 5.66 5.95 -21.45
C HIS A 78 5.20 4.87 -20.48
N PHE A 79 5.27 3.57 -20.81
CA PHE A 79 4.90 2.55 -19.83
C PHE A 79 5.98 2.42 -18.75
N ILE A 80 5.53 2.29 -17.50
CA ILE A 80 6.42 2.08 -16.35
C ILE A 80 6.30 0.62 -15.91
N VAL A 81 7.42 -0.08 -15.82
CA VAL A 81 7.50 -1.51 -15.48
C VAL A 81 8.55 -1.76 -14.40
N ALA A 82 8.43 -2.88 -13.67
CA ALA A 82 9.43 -3.30 -12.68
C ALA A 82 10.51 -4.14 -13.38
N GLY A 83 11.32 -3.46 -14.20
CA GLY A 83 12.23 -4.10 -15.15
C GLY A 83 13.71 -3.94 -14.82
N ALA A 84 14.11 -2.87 -14.14
CA ALA A 84 15.53 -2.52 -13.97
C ALA A 84 16.20 -3.30 -12.83
N ASP A 85 17.36 -3.90 -13.10
CA ASP A 85 18.14 -4.64 -12.09
C ASP A 85 18.93 -3.71 -11.14
N ARG A 86 19.18 -2.47 -11.57
CA ARG A 86 19.99 -1.49 -10.84
C ARG A 86 19.31 -0.13 -10.87
N LYS A 87 19.64 0.69 -9.88
CA LYS A 87 19.27 2.11 -9.83
C LYS A 87 20.05 2.89 -10.90
N ASP A 88 19.38 3.80 -11.57
CA ASP A 88 20.01 4.74 -12.51
C ASP A 88 19.52 6.15 -12.17
N GLU A 89 20.46 6.99 -11.74
CA GLU A 89 20.21 8.37 -11.34
C GLU A 89 20.52 9.38 -12.45
N ASP A 90 20.93 8.90 -13.64
CA ASP A 90 21.17 9.75 -14.80
C ASP A 90 19.86 10.22 -15.42
N LYS A 91 19.47 11.45 -15.08
CA LYS A 91 18.21 12.08 -15.49
C LYS A 91 18.09 12.24 -17.01
N SER A 92 19.19 12.14 -17.76
CA SER A 92 19.19 12.26 -19.23
C SER A 92 18.82 10.96 -19.95
N LYS A 93 18.83 9.82 -19.26
CA LYS A 93 18.58 8.51 -19.86
C LYS A 93 17.15 8.03 -19.61
N TRP A 94 16.58 7.35 -20.59
CA TRP A 94 15.29 6.67 -20.44
C TRP A 94 15.33 5.55 -19.39
N THR A 95 16.51 5.00 -19.10
CA THR A 95 16.74 4.01 -18.04
C THR A 95 16.70 4.60 -16.62
N CYS A 96 16.61 5.92 -16.48
CA CYS A 96 16.45 6.61 -15.20
C CYS A 96 15.34 5.97 -14.36
N THR A 97 15.66 5.63 -13.11
CA THR A 97 14.70 4.99 -12.17
C THR A 97 14.22 5.93 -11.07
N LEU A 98 14.44 7.24 -11.26
CA LEU A 98 14.05 8.27 -10.31
C LEU A 98 12.61 8.72 -10.52
N PHE A 99 11.88 8.80 -9.41
CA PHE A 99 10.54 9.36 -9.32
C PHE A 99 10.51 10.45 -8.26
N ARG A 100 9.78 11.53 -8.54
CA ARG A 100 9.51 12.61 -7.60
C ARG A 100 8.10 12.43 -7.03
N PRO A 101 7.96 12.07 -5.75
CA PRO A 101 6.66 12.11 -5.08
C PRO A 101 6.26 13.56 -4.80
N VAL A 102 5.01 13.91 -5.10
CA VAL A 102 4.41 15.21 -4.81
C VAL A 102 3.12 14.97 -4.05
N TYR A 103 3.04 15.49 -2.82
CA TYR A 103 1.84 15.35 -1.99
C TYR A 103 0.75 16.32 -2.45
N ASP A 104 -0.43 15.80 -2.70
CA ASP A 104 -1.65 16.54 -2.96
C ASP A 104 -2.46 16.68 -1.67
N ASN A 105 -2.54 17.91 -1.15
CA ASN A 105 -3.22 18.18 0.10
C ASN A 105 -4.76 18.08 -0.03
N CYS A 106 -5.31 18.37 -1.21
CA CYS A 106 -6.76 18.36 -1.44
C CYS A 106 -7.33 16.93 -1.39
N HIS A 107 -6.60 15.95 -1.93
CA HIS A 107 -7.03 14.56 -2.01
C HIS A 107 -6.29 13.64 -1.02
N GLN A 108 -5.37 14.21 -0.24
CA GLN A 108 -4.53 13.52 0.75
C GLN A 108 -3.82 12.30 0.14
N SER A 109 -3.10 12.51 -0.96
CA SER A 109 -2.47 11.43 -1.74
C SER A 109 -1.25 11.91 -2.50
N PHE A 110 -0.50 10.98 -3.07
CA PHE A 110 0.75 11.27 -3.77
C PHE A 110 0.60 11.12 -5.27
N ARG A 111 1.18 12.06 -6.00
CA ARG A 111 1.52 11.93 -7.42
C ARG A 111 2.97 11.53 -7.53
N PHE A 112 3.29 10.68 -8.50
CA PHE A 112 4.66 10.29 -8.80
C PHE A 112 5.02 10.79 -10.18
N CYS A 113 6.04 11.64 -10.29
CA CYS A 113 6.53 12.16 -11.56
C CYS A 113 7.82 11.44 -11.95
N HIS A 114 7.84 10.82 -13.13
CA HIS A 114 9.04 10.18 -13.68
C HIS A 114 10.06 11.25 -14.07
N VAL A 115 11.25 11.24 -13.47
CA VAL A 115 12.19 12.37 -13.53
C VAL A 115 12.72 12.64 -14.93
N HIS A 116 13.09 11.60 -15.67
CA HIS A 116 13.59 11.76 -17.05
C HIS A 116 12.52 12.27 -18.01
N LEU A 117 11.27 11.81 -17.86
CA LEU A 117 10.18 12.18 -18.77
C LEU A 117 9.53 13.51 -18.38
N GLY A 118 9.62 13.90 -17.11
CA GLY A 118 8.91 15.06 -16.58
C GLY A 118 7.39 14.86 -16.54
N LEU A 119 6.91 13.62 -16.59
CA LEU A 119 5.49 13.27 -16.67
C LEU A 119 5.02 12.54 -15.41
N ASN A 120 3.79 12.83 -14.98
CA ASN A 120 3.10 12.12 -13.92
C ASN A 120 2.74 10.71 -14.38
N VAL A 121 2.97 9.75 -13.48
CA VAL A 121 2.58 8.36 -13.62
C VAL A 121 1.10 8.24 -13.28
N VAL A 122 0.35 7.66 -14.21
CA VAL A 122 -1.10 7.51 -14.13
C VAL A 122 -1.51 6.05 -14.30
N LEU A 123 -2.67 5.73 -13.76
CA LEU A 123 -3.46 4.59 -14.18
C LEU A 123 -3.93 4.82 -15.62
N TRP A 124 -3.48 3.97 -16.55
CA TRP A 124 -3.79 4.14 -17.96
C TRP A 124 -5.19 3.63 -18.32
N ARG A 125 -6.06 4.52 -18.78
CA ARG A 125 -7.49 4.22 -19.06
C ARG A 125 -7.71 3.81 -20.51
N VAL A 126 -7.17 2.66 -20.88
CA VAL A 126 -7.44 2.02 -22.19
C VAL A 126 -8.02 0.63 -22.00
N GLY A 127 -8.51 0.06 -23.10
CA GLY A 127 -8.97 -1.34 -23.10
C GLY A 127 -7.83 -2.33 -22.83
N PRO A 128 -8.17 -3.61 -22.60
CA PRO A 128 -7.18 -4.67 -22.50
C PRO A 128 -6.25 -4.70 -23.73
N PRO A 129 -4.97 -5.09 -23.55
CA PRO A 129 -4.40 -5.59 -22.30
C PRO A 129 -3.80 -4.52 -21.38
N TYR A 130 -3.63 -3.29 -21.86
CA TYR A 130 -2.86 -2.26 -21.16
C TYR A 130 -3.70 -1.40 -20.20
N GLY A 131 -5.00 -1.69 -20.09
CA GLY A 131 -5.87 -1.04 -19.13
C GLY A 131 -5.34 -1.15 -17.70
N GLU A 132 -5.46 -0.06 -16.96
CA GLU A 132 -5.06 0.09 -15.56
C GLU A 132 -3.55 -0.09 -15.28
N CYS A 133 -2.72 -0.24 -16.32
CA CYS A 133 -1.27 -0.30 -16.18
C CYS A 133 -0.67 1.09 -15.90
N LEU A 134 0.50 1.13 -15.28
CA LEU A 134 1.21 2.38 -15.05
C LEU A 134 1.77 2.98 -16.35
N ARG A 135 1.44 4.24 -16.59
CA ARG A 135 1.96 5.00 -17.73
C ARG A 135 2.31 6.43 -17.31
N ALA A 136 3.45 6.95 -17.73
CA ALA A 136 3.81 8.35 -17.57
C ALA A 136 3.25 9.16 -18.76
N GLN A 137 2.29 10.06 -18.51
CA GLN A 137 1.51 10.65 -19.62
C GLN A 137 1.42 12.18 -19.60
N TRP A 138 1.02 12.78 -18.48
CA TRP A 138 0.75 14.22 -18.41
C TRP A 138 1.71 14.92 -17.46
N SER A 139 2.17 16.12 -17.80
CA SER A 139 2.99 16.96 -16.91
C SER A 139 2.16 17.73 -15.88
N VAL A 140 0.84 17.79 -16.07
CA VAL A 140 -0.12 18.47 -15.19
C VAL A 140 -0.97 17.44 -14.44
N PRO A 141 -1.60 17.81 -13.32
CA PRO A 141 -2.53 16.93 -12.60
C PRO A 141 -3.66 16.40 -13.50
N ASP A 142 -3.97 15.11 -13.36
CA ASP A 142 -5.10 14.49 -14.07
C ASP A 142 -6.43 14.86 -13.39
N LYS A 143 -7.43 15.27 -14.19
CA LYS A 143 -8.73 15.70 -13.68
C LYS A 143 -9.54 14.56 -13.06
N ASP A 144 -9.30 13.34 -13.53
CA ASP A 144 -9.98 12.14 -13.07
C ASP A 144 -9.19 11.44 -11.94
N LEU A 145 -8.15 12.09 -11.41
CA LEU A 145 -7.32 11.60 -10.29
C LEU A 145 -6.59 10.28 -10.61
N CYS A 146 -6.38 9.98 -11.90
CA CYS A 146 -5.69 8.76 -12.33
C CYS A 146 -4.19 8.77 -11.95
N ASP A 147 -3.64 9.94 -11.66
CA ASP A 147 -2.27 10.19 -11.25
C ASP A 147 -2.05 10.12 -9.73
N LEU A 148 -3.11 9.92 -8.94
CA LEU A 148 -3.06 9.93 -7.49
C LEU A 148 -3.11 8.53 -6.87
N SER A 149 -2.17 8.30 -5.96
CA SER A 149 -2.12 7.10 -5.13
C SER A 149 -2.09 7.43 -3.65
N VAL A 150 -2.92 6.72 -2.88
CA VAL A 150 -2.74 6.64 -1.43
C VAL A 150 -1.52 5.75 -1.17
N VAL A 151 -0.56 6.29 -0.43
CA VAL A 151 0.59 5.54 0.07
C VAL A 151 0.22 4.98 1.44
N ILE A 152 0.20 3.65 1.55
CA ILE A 152 -0.10 2.95 2.80
C ILE A 152 1.20 2.34 3.30
N ASP A 153 1.55 2.59 4.57
CA ASP A 153 2.71 1.97 5.21
C ASP A 153 2.44 0.47 5.43
N TRP A 154 3.13 -0.36 4.67
CA TRP A 154 2.99 -1.80 4.73
C TRP A 154 3.46 -2.38 6.07
N GLY A 155 4.48 -1.77 6.68
CA GLY A 155 4.99 -2.18 7.99
C GLY A 155 3.95 -2.00 9.10
N SER A 156 3.16 -0.92 9.02
CA SER A 156 2.11 -0.64 9.99
C SER A 156 0.93 -1.63 9.96
N LEU A 157 0.71 -2.34 8.84
CA LEU A 157 -0.39 -3.31 8.74
C LEU A 157 -0.23 -4.51 9.67
N TRP A 158 1.00 -4.78 10.11
CA TRP A 158 1.32 -5.84 11.07
C TRP A 158 1.23 -5.38 12.52
N SER A 159 0.86 -4.12 12.76
CA SER A 159 0.65 -3.58 14.10
C SER A 159 -0.85 -3.53 14.44
N LEU A 160 -1.19 -3.97 15.65
CA LEU A 160 -2.53 -3.83 16.20
C LEU A 160 -2.56 -2.65 17.18
N PRO A 161 -3.65 -1.86 17.24
CA PRO A 161 -3.83 -0.87 18.29
C PRO A 161 -3.74 -1.52 19.67
N LYS A 162 -3.16 -0.79 20.64
CA LYS A 162 -2.99 -1.29 22.02
C LYS A 162 -4.33 -1.74 22.62
N PHE A 163 -5.40 -1.02 22.35
CA PHE A 163 -6.75 -1.36 22.80
C PHE A 163 -7.69 -1.54 21.62
N ILE A 164 -8.44 -2.64 21.62
CA ILE A 164 -9.42 -2.99 20.60
C ILE A 164 -10.70 -3.54 21.23
N ALA A 165 -11.76 -3.58 20.44
CA ALA A 165 -12.97 -4.35 20.72
C ALA A 165 -13.25 -5.27 19.52
N PHE A 166 -13.70 -6.50 19.79
CA PHE A 166 -14.10 -7.43 18.73
C PHE A 166 -15.60 -7.39 18.53
N ARG A 167 -16.05 -7.31 17.28
CA ARG A 167 -17.46 -7.41 16.91
C ARG A 167 -17.71 -8.70 16.16
N GLY A 168 -18.71 -9.47 16.61
CA GLY A 168 -19.11 -10.72 15.99
C GLY A 168 -19.97 -10.48 14.74
N ASP A 169 -20.17 -11.54 13.97
CA ASP A 169 -21.13 -11.60 12.86
C ASP A 169 -22.58 -11.44 13.35
N ASN A 170 -22.86 -11.78 14.61
CA ASN A 170 -24.11 -11.49 15.30
C ASN A 170 -24.34 -10.00 15.62
N GLY A 171 -23.40 -9.12 15.26
CA GLY A 171 -23.48 -7.68 15.44
C GLY A 171 -23.17 -7.18 16.85
N SER A 172 -22.95 -8.07 17.82
CA SER A 172 -22.59 -7.74 19.22
C SER A 172 -21.07 -7.67 19.41
N TYR A 173 -20.61 -6.95 20.43
CA TYR A 173 -19.23 -6.91 20.90
C TYR A 173 -18.92 -8.06 21.88
N LEU A 174 -17.68 -8.56 21.81
CA LEU A 174 -17.12 -9.53 22.75
C LEU A 174 -16.89 -8.87 24.11
N THR A 175 -17.67 -9.25 25.12
CA THR A 175 -17.61 -8.71 26.49
C THR A 175 -17.11 -9.77 27.48
N ALA A 176 -16.33 -9.32 28.45
CA ALA A 176 -15.97 -10.09 29.64
C ALA A 176 -17.17 -10.24 30.59
N ARG A 177 -17.59 -11.48 30.85
CA ARG A 177 -18.71 -11.79 31.76
C ARG A 177 -18.33 -12.85 32.78
N SER A 178 -18.79 -12.66 34.01
CA SER A 178 -18.75 -13.70 35.04
C SER A 178 -20.08 -14.45 35.05
N ILE A 179 -20.07 -15.73 34.74
CA ILE A 179 -21.25 -16.61 34.75
C ILE A 179 -20.89 -17.83 35.59
N ASP A 180 -21.72 -18.17 36.58
CA ASP A 180 -21.50 -19.30 37.50
C ASP A 180 -20.09 -19.33 38.13
N ASN A 181 -19.56 -18.15 38.49
CA ASN A 181 -18.19 -17.94 39.01
C ASN A 181 -17.05 -18.23 38.03
N TYR A 182 -17.34 -18.47 36.75
CA TYR A 182 -16.33 -18.60 35.70
C TYR A 182 -16.24 -17.33 34.86
N SER A 183 -15.03 -17.02 34.41
CA SER A 183 -14.74 -15.88 33.54
C SER A 183 -14.89 -16.30 32.07
N TYR A 184 -15.84 -15.71 31.37
CA TYR A 184 -16.11 -15.97 29.96
C TYR A 184 -15.95 -14.71 29.12
N LEU A 185 -15.71 -14.92 27.82
CA LEU A 185 -15.85 -13.89 26.80
C LEU A 185 -17.06 -14.26 25.93
N GLN A 186 -18.00 -13.33 25.76
CA GLN A 186 -19.25 -13.59 25.04
C GLN A 186 -19.61 -12.42 24.12
N PHE A 187 -20.00 -12.71 22.87
CA PHE A 187 -20.56 -11.71 21.95
C PHE A 187 -21.99 -11.36 22.36
N SER A 188 -22.15 -10.37 23.25
CA SER A 188 -23.46 -10.02 23.82
C SER A 188 -23.65 -8.55 24.18
N SER A 189 -22.59 -7.73 24.14
CA SER A 189 -22.72 -6.30 24.42
C SER A 189 -23.04 -5.55 23.12
N ASN A 190 -24.03 -4.66 23.16
CA ASN A 190 -24.39 -3.81 22.02
C ASN A 190 -23.87 -2.37 22.17
N ASN A 191 -23.15 -2.09 23.26
CA ASN A 191 -22.66 -0.75 23.59
C ASN A 191 -21.14 -0.69 23.39
N ILE A 192 -20.66 0.25 22.56
CA ILE A 192 -19.22 0.46 22.33
C ILE A 192 -18.53 1.08 23.56
N ASP A 193 -19.29 1.75 24.43
CA ASP A 193 -18.78 2.37 25.65
C ASP A 193 -18.76 1.40 26.86
N ASP A 194 -19.13 0.14 26.66
CA ASP A 194 -19.08 -0.88 27.70
C ASP A 194 -17.62 -1.21 28.04
N PRO A 195 -17.13 -0.91 29.26
CA PRO A 195 -15.72 -1.10 29.61
C PRO A 195 -15.29 -2.57 29.59
N THR A 196 -16.23 -3.52 29.62
CA THR A 196 -15.95 -4.96 29.63
C THR A 196 -15.57 -5.52 28.26
N ILE A 197 -15.78 -4.76 27.18
CA ILE A 197 -15.43 -5.18 25.81
C ILE A 197 -13.97 -4.90 25.47
N GLN A 198 -13.29 -4.08 26.28
CA GLN A 198 -11.96 -3.61 25.99
C GLN A 198 -10.93 -4.75 26.12
N MET A 199 -10.18 -4.96 25.05
CA MET A 199 -9.11 -5.94 24.96
C MET A 199 -7.77 -5.24 24.69
N GLU A 200 -6.73 -5.61 25.44
CA GLU A 200 -5.38 -5.11 25.25
C GLU A 200 -4.57 -6.09 24.38
N THR A 201 -3.95 -5.60 23.31
CA THR A 201 -3.15 -6.43 22.40
C THR A 201 -1.66 -6.33 22.70
N PHE A 202 -0.97 -7.46 22.56
CA PHE A 202 0.47 -7.58 22.74
C PHE A 202 1.04 -8.38 21.56
N ILE A 203 1.96 -7.77 20.82
CA ILE A 203 2.72 -8.46 19.78
C ILE A 203 4.07 -8.83 20.37
N THR A 204 4.39 -10.12 20.31
CA THR A 204 5.66 -10.65 20.81
C THR A 204 6.71 -10.65 19.69
N ASN A 205 8.00 -10.72 20.04
CA ASN A 205 9.09 -10.65 19.05
C ASN A 205 9.07 -11.82 18.04
N ASP A 206 8.41 -12.94 18.35
CA ASP A 206 8.22 -14.08 17.44
C ASP A 206 6.94 -13.95 16.58
N GLY A 207 6.28 -12.79 16.62
CA GLY A 207 5.09 -12.49 15.81
C GLY A 207 3.78 -13.02 16.39
N LYS A 208 3.77 -13.67 17.56
CA LYS A 208 2.51 -14.10 18.19
C LYS A 208 1.77 -12.91 18.76
N ILE A 209 0.44 -12.93 18.61
CA ILE A 209 -0.46 -11.95 19.21
C ILE A 209 -1.06 -12.56 20.47
N ARG A 210 -0.93 -11.87 21.59
CA ARG A 210 -1.65 -12.16 22.83
C ARG A 210 -2.68 -11.08 23.06
N VAL A 211 -3.87 -11.48 23.49
CA VAL A 211 -4.97 -10.57 23.79
C VAL A 211 -5.31 -10.74 25.26
N LYS A 212 -5.38 -9.64 26.01
CA LYS A 212 -5.70 -9.62 27.44
C LYS A 212 -7.02 -8.89 27.63
N SER A 213 -7.96 -9.46 28.39
CA SER A 213 -9.15 -8.73 28.83
C SER A 213 -8.74 -7.58 29.75
N ALA A 214 -9.12 -6.35 29.41
CA ALA A 214 -8.88 -5.20 30.29
C ALA A 214 -9.74 -5.26 31.56
N HIS A 215 -10.89 -5.93 31.50
CA HIS A 215 -11.77 -6.12 32.65
C HIS A 215 -11.19 -7.16 33.64
N PHE A 216 -10.83 -8.35 33.15
CA PHE A 216 -10.28 -9.40 34.03
C PHE A 216 -8.79 -9.26 34.32
N GLN A 217 -8.07 -8.42 33.56
CA GLN A 217 -6.61 -8.30 33.59
C GLN A 217 -5.90 -9.65 33.36
N LYS A 218 -6.49 -10.51 32.52
CA LYS A 218 -6.00 -11.87 32.20
C LYS A 218 -5.98 -12.11 30.69
N PHE A 219 -5.03 -12.95 30.27
CA PHE A 219 -4.91 -13.48 28.90
C PHE A 219 -5.83 -14.67 28.70
#